data_AF-A0A348ZEK3-F1
#
_entry.id   AF-A0A348ZEK3-F1
#
_cell.length_a   1.000
_cell.length_b   1.000
_cell.length_c   1.000
_cell.angle_alpha   90.00
_cell.angle_beta   90.00
_cell.angle_gamma   90.00
#
_symmetry.space_group_name_H-M   'P 1'
#
loop_
_entity.id
_entity.type
_entity.pdbx_description
1 polymer ?
#
loop_
_entity_poly.entity_id
_entity_poly.type
_entity_poly.pdbx_seq_one_letter_code
_entity_poly.pdbx_strand_id
1 'polypeptide(L)'
;MQQLLDVQGYLALRRLEEAQVLSLSTSETVISTGGSVVYSQAGMRHLMDFSTVVFFDIDLATVKRRIQNIDQRGIASAQDQSLDMIFEELFPLHREYAQLSLPNAEGSAEQAVLEILSKLEVGVPKSYRNRYRLGAVGNRVSNRCLLVRDLGHRHS
;
A
#
# COMPACT_ATOMS: atom_id res chain seq x y z
N MET A 1 -1.34 -4.29 -17.96
CA MET A 1 -2.46 -3.71 -17.19
C MET A 1 -3.30 -2.77 -18.05
N GLN A 2 -2.69 -1.79 -18.76
CA GLN A 2 -3.42 -0.87 -19.66
C GLN A 2 -4.27 -1.58 -20.74
N GLN A 3 -3.73 -2.59 -21.43
CA GLN A 3 -4.47 -3.36 -22.44
C GLN A 3 -5.72 -4.08 -21.91
N LEU A 4 -5.79 -4.40 -20.61
CA LEU A 4 -6.96 -5.04 -20.00
C LEU A 4 -8.05 -4.01 -19.66
N LEU A 5 -7.63 -2.80 -19.24
CA LEU A 5 -8.53 -1.67 -19.03
C LEU A 5 -9.21 -1.25 -20.32
N ASP A 6 -8.44 -1.16 -21.40
CA ASP A 6 -8.91 -0.70 -22.71
C ASP A 6 -9.90 -1.69 -23.35
N VAL A 7 -9.84 -2.98 -22.98
CA VAL A 7 -10.63 -4.07 -23.60
C VAL A 7 -11.79 -4.54 -22.74
N GLN A 8 -11.64 -4.59 -21.41
CA GLN A 8 -12.62 -5.20 -20.50
C GLN A 8 -13.13 -4.23 -19.41
N GLY A 9 -12.58 -3.02 -19.35
CA GLY A 9 -12.95 -2.00 -18.38
C GLY A 9 -12.41 -2.25 -16.96
N TYR A 10 -12.52 -1.23 -16.12
CA TYR A 10 -11.95 -1.22 -14.77
C TYR A 10 -12.56 -2.25 -13.82
N LEU A 11 -13.82 -2.65 -14.02
CA LEU A 11 -14.47 -3.67 -13.20
C LEU A 11 -13.88 -5.08 -13.42
N ALA A 12 -13.48 -5.40 -14.66
CA ALA A 12 -12.80 -6.66 -14.95
C ALA A 12 -11.44 -6.72 -14.26
N LEU A 13 -10.70 -5.60 -14.29
CA LEU A 13 -9.43 -5.48 -13.57
C LEU A 13 -9.61 -5.70 -12.06
N ARG A 14 -10.64 -5.10 -11.43
CA ARG A 14 -10.93 -5.32 -9.99
C ARG A 14 -11.22 -6.78 -9.68
N ARG A 15 -11.98 -7.49 -10.52
CA ARG A 15 -12.27 -8.93 -10.33
C ARG A 15 -11.02 -9.79 -10.46
N LEU A 16 -10.16 -9.49 -11.41
CA LEU A 16 -8.88 -10.20 -11.58
C LEU A 16 -7.95 -9.95 -10.39
N GLU A 17 -7.88 -8.70 -9.90
CA GLU A 17 -7.11 -8.36 -8.71
C GLU A 17 -7.62 -9.09 -7.46
N GLU A 18 -8.93 -9.13 -7.25
CA GLU A 18 -9.55 -9.93 -6.18
C GLU A 18 -9.16 -11.39 -6.27
N ALA A 19 -9.29 -12.02 -7.43
CA ALA A 19 -8.93 -13.43 -7.62
C ALA A 19 -7.45 -13.71 -7.34
N GLN A 20 -6.56 -12.81 -7.76
CA GLN A 20 -5.13 -12.89 -7.45
C GLN A 20 -4.89 -12.79 -5.94
N VAL A 21 -5.49 -11.81 -5.28
CA VAL A 21 -5.36 -11.61 -3.83
C VAL A 21 -5.85 -12.83 -3.06
N LEU A 22 -7.02 -13.38 -3.41
CA LEU A 22 -7.58 -14.57 -2.77
C LEU A 22 -6.72 -15.83 -2.98
N SER A 23 -5.91 -15.87 -4.04
CA SER A 23 -4.97 -16.97 -4.30
C SER A 23 -3.66 -16.86 -3.51
N LEU A 24 -3.38 -15.70 -2.88
CA LEU A 24 -2.14 -15.50 -2.14
C LEU A 24 -2.13 -16.35 -0.86
N SER A 25 -1.05 -17.12 -0.71
CA SER A 25 -0.71 -17.83 0.52
C SER A 25 0.80 -17.74 0.70
N THR A 26 1.26 -16.70 1.38
CA THR A 26 2.68 -16.42 1.57
C THR A 26 2.96 -15.96 3.00
N SER A 27 4.21 -16.07 3.42
CA SER A 27 4.73 -15.62 4.72
C SER A 27 6.04 -14.86 4.52
N GLU A 28 6.44 -14.05 5.51
CA GLU A 28 7.73 -13.33 5.53
C GLU A 28 7.98 -12.46 4.28
N THR A 29 6.90 -11.97 3.67
CA THR A 29 6.93 -11.24 2.40
C THR A 29 6.31 -9.85 2.55
N VAL A 30 6.87 -8.87 1.83
CA VAL A 30 6.24 -7.55 1.63
C VAL A 30 5.41 -7.61 0.35
N ILE A 31 4.11 -7.31 0.46
CA ILE A 31 3.15 -7.29 -0.63
C ILE A 31 2.83 -5.83 -0.96
N SER A 32 3.19 -5.39 -2.17
CA SER A 32 2.75 -4.11 -2.70
C SER A 32 1.52 -4.32 -3.57
N THR A 33 0.38 -3.73 -3.19
CA THR A 33 -0.90 -3.90 -3.90
C THR A 33 -1.21 -2.73 -4.80
N GLY A 34 -2.07 -2.97 -5.80
CA GLY A 34 -2.73 -1.89 -6.54
C GLY A 34 -3.65 -1.07 -5.64
N GLY A 35 -3.94 0.17 -6.06
CA GLY A 35 -4.81 1.08 -5.30
C GLY A 35 -6.27 0.62 -5.20
N SER A 36 -6.69 -0.27 -6.09
CA SER A 36 -8.05 -0.81 -6.20
C SER A 36 -8.33 -2.04 -5.33
N VAL A 37 -7.31 -2.61 -4.67
CA VAL A 37 -7.50 -3.81 -3.84
C VAL A 37 -8.58 -3.64 -2.76
N VAL A 38 -8.72 -2.42 -2.24
CA VAL A 38 -9.70 -2.07 -1.18
C VAL A 38 -11.15 -2.13 -1.64
N TYR A 39 -11.41 -2.17 -2.95
CA TYR A 39 -12.76 -2.40 -3.46
C TYR A 39 -13.21 -3.86 -3.23
N SER A 40 -12.27 -4.78 -3.04
CA SER A 40 -12.57 -6.17 -2.72
C SER A 40 -12.59 -6.37 -1.20
N GLN A 41 -13.79 -6.40 -0.62
CA GLN A 41 -13.94 -6.73 0.79
C GLN A 41 -13.42 -8.15 1.11
N ALA A 42 -13.65 -9.11 0.21
CA ALA A 42 -13.17 -10.48 0.36
C ALA A 42 -11.64 -10.54 0.32
N GLY A 43 -11.02 -9.88 -0.65
CA GLY A 43 -9.57 -9.79 -0.78
C GLY A 43 -8.92 -9.11 0.43
N MET A 44 -9.49 -8.00 0.90
CA MET A 44 -8.97 -7.31 2.10
C MET A 44 -9.09 -8.15 3.36
N ARG A 45 -10.20 -8.87 3.57
CA ARG A 45 -10.34 -9.81 4.69
C ARG A 45 -9.26 -10.89 4.64
N HIS A 46 -9.10 -11.53 3.48
CA HIS A 46 -8.08 -12.55 3.26
C HIS A 46 -6.67 -12.01 3.57
N LEU A 47 -6.34 -10.82 3.08
CA LEU A 47 -5.05 -10.17 3.37
C LEU A 47 -4.87 -9.90 4.86
N MET A 48 -5.88 -9.35 5.54
CA MET A 48 -5.80 -9.02 6.97
C MET A 48 -5.65 -10.26 7.87
N ASP A 49 -6.07 -11.44 7.40
CA ASP A 49 -5.97 -12.68 8.17
C ASP A 49 -4.52 -13.15 8.37
N PHE A 50 -3.62 -12.90 7.40
CA PHE A 50 -2.22 -13.34 7.45
C PHE A 50 -1.18 -12.23 7.28
N SER A 51 -1.60 -10.98 7.10
CA SER A 51 -0.70 -9.83 6.96
C SER A 51 -1.02 -8.72 7.96
N THR A 52 -0.09 -7.78 8.08
CA THR A 52 -0.34 -6.46 8.67
C THR A 52 -0.50 -5.46 7.54
N VAL A 53 -1.65 -4.77 7.50
CA VAL A 53 -1.98 -3.76 6.49
C VAL A 53 -1.45 -2.39 6.93
N VAL A 54 -0.54 -1.84 6.13
CA VAL A 54 0.05 -0.52 6.31
C VAL A 54 -0.48 0.44 5.26
N PHE A 55 -1.05 1.55 5.71
CA PHE A 55 -1.52 2.63 4.88
C PHE A 55 -0.67 3.90 5.08
N PHE A 56 -0.19 4.51 3.99
CA PHE A 56 0.37 5.86 4.04
C PHE A 56 -0.75 6.89 4.03
N ASP A 57 -1.03 7.43 5.21
CA ASP A 57 -2.06 8.44 5.44
C ASP A 57 -1.51 9.82 5.05
N ILE A 58 -1.51 10.08 3.75
CA ILE A 58 -1.03 11.33 3.13
C ILE A 58 -2.19 12.09 2.50
N ASP A 59 -2.12 13.42 2.56
CA ASP A 59 -3.15 14.29 2.03
C ASP A 59 -3.19 14.33 0.49
N LEU A 60 -4.33 14.77 -0.06
CA LEU A 60 -4.53 14.90 -1.50
C LEU A 60 -3.47 15.80 -2.15
N ALA A 61 -3.04 16.86 -1.46
CA ALA A 61 -2.01 17.76 -1.97
C ALA A 61 -0.67 17.02 -2.18
N THR A 62 -0.29 16.15 -1.25
CA THR A 62 0.90 15.30 -1.39
C THR A 62 0.72 14.23 -2.46
N VAL A 63 -0.44 13.59 -2.54
CA VAL A 63 -0.75 12.61 -3.60
C VAL A 63 -0.60 13.26 -4.99
N LYS A 64 -1.21 14.43 -5.20
CA LYS A 64 -1.11 15.21 -6.45
C LYS A 64 0.32 15.58 -6.81
N ARG A 65 1.14 15.94 -5.81
CA ARG A 65 2.56 16.26 -6.01
C ARG A 65 3.39 15.05 -6.45
N ARG A 66 3.05 13.86 -5.95
CA ARG A 66 3.80 12.62 -6.22
C ARG A 66 3.35 11.90 -7.50
N ILE A 67 2.06 11.96 -7.84
CA ILE A 67 1.52 11.34 -9.05
C ILE A 67 1.62 12.34 -10.20
N GLN A 68 2.64 12.19 -11.05
CA GLN A 68 2.66 12.79 -12.38
C GLN A 68 2.15 11.74 -13.40
N ASN A 69 1.24 12.14 -14.29
CA ASN A 69 0.60 11.31 -15.33
C ASN A 69 -0.32 10.19 -14.82
N ILE A 70 -1.52 10.59 -14.39
CA ILE A 70 -2.63 9.72 -13.95
C ILE A 70 -3.03 8.74 -15.07
N ASP A 71 -3.10 9.22 -16.31
CA ASP A 71 -3.64 8.48 -17.47
C ASP A 71 -2.81 7.25 -17.86
N GLN A 72 -1.53 7.20 -17.46
CA GLN A 72 -0.60 6.11 -17.83
C GLN A 72 -0.45 5.04 -16.74
N ARG A 73 -0.99 5.24 -15.53
CA ARG A 73 -0.78 4.32 -14.40
C ARG A 73 -1.78 3.17 -14.32
N GLY A 74 -2.68 3.03 -15.28
CA GLY A 74 -3.67 1.94 -15.29
C GLY A 74 -4.56 1.95 -14.04
N ILE A 75 -5.11 3.12 -13.69
CA ILE A 75 -6.01 3.24 -12.54
C ILE A 75 -7.32 2.51 -12.86
N ALA A 76 -7.78 1.66 -11.94
CA ALA A 76 -9.05 0.97 -12.06
C ALA A 76 -10.25 1.90 -11.72
N SER A 77 -10.37 2.98 -12.47
CA SER A 77 -11.43 3.99 -12.39
C SER A 77 -12.16 4.12 -13.72
N ALA A 78 -13.33 4.77 -13.71
CA ALA A 78 -13.99 5.18 -14.95
C ALA A 78 -13.12 6.23 -15.70
N GLN A 79 -13.27 6.33 -17.02
CA GLN A 79 -12.47 7.25 -17.86
C GLN A 79 -12.61 8.73 -17.47
N ASP A 80 -13.71 9.12 -16.83
CA ASP A 80 -14.00 10.51 -16.48
C ASP A 80 -13.76 10.88 -15.00
N GLN A 81 -13.22 9.96 -14.19
CA GLN A 81 -12.96 10.26 -12.77
C GLN A 81 -11.65 11.05 -12.60
N SER A 82 -11.73 12.19 -11.90
CA SER A 82 -10.55 12.95 -11.50
C SER A 82 -9.81 12.28 -10.35
N LEU A 83 -8.51 12.61 -10.16
CA LEU A 83 -7.74 12.13 -9.01
C LEU A 83 -8.38 12.54 -7.67
N ASP A 84 -9.00 13.71 -7.60
CA ASP A 84 -9.76 14.17 -6.44
C ASP A 84 -10.91 13.22 -6.11
N MET A 85 -11.74 12.87 -7.10
CA MET A 85 -12.85 11.92 -6.93
C MET A 85 -12.36 10.54 -6.50
N ILE A 86 -11.29 10.05 -7.14
CA ILE A 86 -10.67 8.76 -6.82
C ILE A 86 -10.13 8.78 -5.38
N PHE A 87 -9.52 9.89 -4.97
CA PHE A 87 -9.00 10.04 -3.62
C PHE A 87 -10.13 10.05 -2.60
N GLU A 88 -11.19 10.83 -2.82
CA GLU A 88 -12.36 10.90 -1.93
C GLU A 88 -13.05 9.53 -1.79
N GLU A 89 -13.09 8.74 -2.87
CA GLU A 89 -13.63 7.37 -2.85
C GLU A 89 -12.70 6.40 -2.10
N LEU A 90 -11.40 6.42 -2.40
CA LEU A 90 -10.44 5.42 -1.89
C LEU A 90 -9.97 5.71 -0.47
N PHE A 91 -9.75 6.97 -0.12
CA PHE A 91 -9.17 7.35 1.17
C PHE A 91 -9.92 6.74 2.38
N PRO A 92 -11.26 6.84 2.51
CA PRO A 92 -11.97 6.23 3.62
C PRO A 92 -11.83 4.70 3.64
N LEU A 93 -11.86 4.04 2.48
CA LEU A 93 -11.73 2.58 2.37
C LEU A 93 -10.33 2.11 2.79
N HIS A 94 -9.27 2.79 2.35
CA HIS A 94 -7.91 2.47 2.78
C HIS A 94 -7.74 2.67 4.28
N ARG A 95 -8.33 3.73 4.83
CA ARG A 95 -8.30 4.00 6.27
C ARG A 95 -9.07 2.95 7.08
N GLU A 96 -10.18 2.43 6.55
CA GLU A 96 -10.98 1.37 7.19
C GLU A 96 -10.17 0.09 7.38
N TYR A 97 -9.40 -0.32 6.38
CA TYR A 97 -8.59 -1.55 6.43
C TYR A 97 -7.20 -1.38 7.06
N ALA A 98 -6.78 -0.15 7.35
CA ALA A 98 -5.46 0.12 7.91
C ALA A 98 -5.34 -0.40 9.35
N GLN A 99 -4.40 -1.32 9.58
CA GLN A 99 -3.99 -1.71 10.93
C GLN A 99 -2.86 -0.81 11.45
N LEU A 100 -2.06 -0.25 10.54
CA LEU A 100 -1.07 0.79 10.80
C LEU A 100 -1.21 1.92 9.78
N SER A 101 -1.38 3.14 10.28
CA SER A 101 -1.34 4.35 9.46
C SER A 101 -0.03 5.09 9.68
N LEU A 102 0.60 5.51 8.58
CA LEU A 102 1.88 6.20 8.57
C LEU A 102 1.73 7.58 7.92
N PRO A 103 1.92 8.67 8.68
CA PRO A 103 1.95 10.01 8.13
C PRO A 103 3.31 10.24 7.45
N ASN A 104 3.52 9.67 6.25
CA ASN A 104 4.78 9.80 5.52
C ASN A 104 4.67 10.77 4.34
N ALA A 105 4.28 12.02 4.60
CA ALA A 105 4.04 13.04 3.57
C ALA A 105 5.33 13.53 2.89
N GLU A 106 6.45 13.55 3.61
CA GLU A 106 7.73 14.13 3.11
C GLU A 106 8.97 13.28 3.42
N GLY A 107 8.82 12.12 4.08
CA GLY A 107 9.95 11.26 4.41
C GLY A 107 10.39 10.39 3.24
N SER A 108 11.67 9.99 3.26
CA SER A 108 12.22 9.04 2.29
C SER A 108 11.64 7.63 2.47
N ALA A 109 11.77 6.78 1.46
CA ALA A 109 11.37 5.38 1.56
C ALA A 109 12.07 4.67 2.74
N GLU A 110 13.33 5.00 3.03
CA GLU A 110 14.07 4.47 4.18
C GLU A 110 13.45 4.90 5.50
N GLN A 111 13.01 6.16 5.63
CA GLN A 111 12.33 6.65 6.84
C GLN A 111 10.99 5.93 7.04
N ALA A 112 10.25 5.71 5.96
CA ALA A 112 9.01 4.94 5.97
C ALA A 112 9.24 3.51 6.50
N VAL A 113 10.25 2.82 5.96
CA VAL A 113 10.63 1.47 6.38
C VAL A 113 11.03 1.44 7.85
N LEU A 114 11.82 2.41 8.32
CA LEU A 114 12.21 2.48 9.72
C LEU A 114 11.01 2.69 10.65
N GLU A 115 10.06 3.54 10.26
CA GLU A 115 8.83 3.76 11.02
C GLU A 115 7.96 2.51 11.08
N ILE A 116 7.82 1.80 9.96
CA ILE A 116 7.14 0.50 9.89
C ILE A 116 7.78 -0.49 10.86
N LEU A 117 9.09 -0.69 10.77
CA LEU A 117 9.81 -1.65 11.61
C LEU A 117 9.66 -1.32 13.10
N SER A 118 9.70 -0.04 13.44
CA SER A 118 9.48 0.45 14.81
C SER A 118 8.08 0.10 15.31
N LYS A 119 7.03 0.37 14.52
CA LYS A 119 5.63 0.10 14.89
C LYS A 119 5.29 -1.39 14.93
N LEU A 120 5.99 -2.21 14.14
CA LEU A 120 5.82 -3.66 14.15
C LEU A 120 6.58 -4.36 15.28
N GLU A 121 7.33 -3.62 16.12
CA GLU A 121 8.23 -4.20 17.12
C GLU A 121 9.22 -5.22 16.51
N VAL A 122 9.64 -4.98 15.26
CA VAL A 122 10.62 -5.81 14.56
C VAL A 122 12.01 -5.25 14.83
N GLY A 123 12.95 -6.13 15.22
CA GLY A 123 14.33 -5.74 15.47
C GLY A 123 14.95 -5.07 14.23
N VAL A 124 15.42 -3.82 14.37
CA VAL A 124 16.11 -3.11 13.29
C VAL A 124 17.51 -3.73 13.05
N PRO A 125 17.97 -3.96 11.81
CA PRO A 125 19.31 -4.49 11.53
C PRO A 125 20.44 -3.63 12.12
N LYS A 126 21.54 -4.27 12.57
CA LYS A 126 22.69 -3.56 13.18
C LYS A 126 23.28 -2.45 12.29
N SER A 127 23.31 -2.65 10.98
CA SER A 127 23.78 -1.66 10.01
C SER A 127 22.96 -0.37 10.04
N TYR A 128 21.63 -0.49 10.17
CA TYR A 128 20.72 0.64 10.31
C TYR A 128 20.77 1.26 11.71
N ARG A 129 20.93 0.45 12.77
CA ARG A 129 21.10 0.96 14.15
C ARG A 129 22.28 1.90 14.28
N ASN A 130 23.44 1.55 13.73
CA ASN A 130 24.63 2.40 13.77
C ASN A 130 24.46 3.68 12.95
N ARG A 131 23.84 3.59 11.78
CA ARG A 131 23.63 4.74 10.89
C ARG A 131 22.66 5.77 11.47
N TYR A 132 21.58 5.31 12.13
CA TYR A 132 20.51 6.17 12.64
C TYR A 132 20.49 6.33 14.16
N ARG A 133 21.50 5.82 14.89
CA ARG A 133 21.58 5.83 16.37
C ARG A 133 20.31 5.32 17.06
N LEU A 134 19.76 4.21 16.56
CA LEU A 134 18.53 3.62 17.09
C LEU A 134 18.85 2.64 18.24
N GLY A 135 18.02 2.66 19.29
CA GLY A 135 18.10 1.73 20.42
C GLY A 135 17.71 0.29 20.04
N ALA A 136 17.97 -0.67 20.94
CA ALA A 136 17.52 -2.04 20.75
C ALA A 136 15.99 -2.13 20.95
N VAL A 137 15.27 -2.56 19.93
CA VAL A 137 13.82 -2.88 20.00
C VAL A 137 13.66 -4.40 20.11
N GLY A 138 12.70 -4.85 20.93
CA GLY A 138 12.45 -6.26 21.23
C GLY A 138 12.15 -7.11 20.00
N ASN A 139 12.29 -8.43 20.13
CA ASN A 139 12.02 -9.39 19.06
C ASN A 139 10.59 -9.94 19.23
N ARG A 140 9.62 -9.33 18.54
CA ARG A 140 8.35 -10.02 18.21
C ARG A 140 8.12 -9.92 16.71
N VAL A 141 8.76 -10.80 15.96
CA VAL A 141 8.36 -11.03 14.57
C VAL A 141 7.24 -12.05 14.60
N SER A 142 5.99 -11.58 14.54
CA SER A 142 4.88 -12.45 14.13
C SER A 142 5.12 -12.81 12.65
N ASN A 143 4.90 -14.06 12.25
CA ASN A 143 5.08 -14.58 10.87
C ASN A 143 4.10 -13.96 9.85
N ARG A 144 3.88 -12.64 9.89
CA ARG A 144 2.91 -11.92 9.07
C ARG A 144 3.59 -11.26 7.89
N CYS A 145 2.90 -11.28 6.75
CA CYS A 145 3.26 -10.45 5.62
C CYS A 145 3.03 -8.97 5.92
N LEU A 146 3.69 -8.09 5.17
CA LEU A 146 3.46 -6.65 5.25
C LEU A 146 2.82 -6.16 3.96
N LEU A 147 1.59 -5.67 4.03
CA LEU A 147 0.97 -5.03 2.88
C LEU A 147 1.28 -3.53 2.91
N VAL A 148 2.05 -3.06 1.93
CA VAL A 148 2.46 -1.66 1.83
C VAL A 148 1.87 -1.06 0.56
N ARG A 149 1.10 0.01 0.69
CA ARG A 149 0.68 0.80 -0.47
C ARG A 149 1.41 2.12 -0.49
N ASP A 150 2.27 2.34 -1.48
CA ASP A 150 2.73 3.68 -1.83
C ASP A 150 1.86 4.28 -2.95
N LEU A 151 1.27 5.44 -2.67
CA LEU A 151 0.53 6.22 -3.65
C LEU A 151 1.44 7.03 -4.59
N GLY A 152 2.75 7.01 -4.40
CA GLY A 152 3.59 8.09 -4.93
C GLY A 152 5.07 7.84 -5.26
N HIS A 153 5.65 6.63 -5.16
CA HIS A 153 7.04 6.50 -5.58
C HIS A 153 7.22 6.51 -7.11
N ARG A 154 8.32 7.16 -7.52
CA ARG A 154 9.01 6.87 -8.79
C ARG A 154 9.77 5.55 -8.62
N HIS A 155 9.61 4.64 -9.57
CA HIS A 155 10.73 3.78 -9.95
C HIS A 155 11.62 4.61 -10.87
N SER A 156 12.76 5.06 -10.33
CA SER A 156 13.92 5.45 -11.11
C SER A 156 14.70 4.20 -11.50
#